data_AF-A0A8T7D6X0-F1
#
_entry.id   AF-A0A8T7D6X0-F1
#
_cell.length_a   1.000
_cell.length_b   1.000
_cell.length_c   1.000
_cell.angle_alpha   90.00
_cell.angle_beta   90.00
_cell.angle_gamma   90.00
#
_symmetry.space_group_name_H-M   'P 1'
#
loop_
_entity.id
_entity.type
_entity.pdbx_description
1 polymer ?
#
loop_
_entity_poly.entity_id
_entity_poly.type
_entity_poly.pdbx_seq_one_letter_code
_entity_poly.pdbx_strand_id
1 'polypeptide(L)' 'MEKGLKLGKNKGEAALLTRLLGYKFGALPSAIRQRMENATSEELALWEQRVLNAKNLDEVFS' A
#
# COMPACT_ATOMS: atom_id res chain seq x y z
N MET A 1 -3.82 -7.47 -23.74
CA MET A 1 -4.31 -8.19 -22.54
C MET A 1 -3.47 -7.90 -21.30
N GLU A 2 -2.14 -7.73 -21.43
CA GLU A 2 -1.23 -7.49 -20.29
C GLU A 2 -1.57 -6.29 -19.40
N LYS A 3 -2.08 -5.19 -19.97
CA LYS A 3 -2.46 -3.99 -19.20
C LYS A 3 -3.56 -4.26 -18.16
N GLY A 4 -4.53 -5.12 -18.48
CA GLY A 4 -5.62 -5.47 -17.57
C GLY A 4 -5.15 -6.32 -16.38
N LEU A 5 -4.24 -7.27 -16.64
CA LEU A 5 -3.66 -8.11 -15.61
C LEU A 5 -2.76 -7.29 -14.65
N LYS A 6 -1.92 -6.39 -15.20
CA LYS A 6 -1.06 -5.51 -14.40
C LYS A 6 -1.88 -4.57 -13.51
N LEU A 7 -2.96 -3.99 -14.05
CA LEU A 7 -3.87 -3.14 -13.27
C LEU A 7 -4.59 -3.92 -12.16
N GLY A 8 -5.03 -5.15 -12.44
CA GLY A 8 -5.66 -6.02 -11.45
C GLY A 8 -4.72 -6.38 -10.31
N LYS A 9 -3.45 -6.70 -10.65
CA LYS A 9 -2.40 -7.00 -9.66
C LYS A 9 -2.15 -5.81 -8.73
N ASN A 10 -1.94 -4.61 -9.28
CA ASN A 10 -1.69 -3.41 -8.48
C ASN A 10 -2.84 -3.09 -7.53
N LYS A 11 -4.09 -3.21 -7.99
CA LYS A 11 -5.28 -3.00 -7.13
C LYS A 11 -5.34 -4.01 -5.99
N GLY A 12 -4.95 -5.26 -6.25
CA GLY A 12 -4.85 -6.31 -5.23
C GLY A 12 -3.79 -6.01 -4.18
N GLU A 13 -2.58 -5.63 -4.62
CA GLU A 13 -1.46 -5.24 -3.76
C GLU A 13 -1.81 -4.04 -2.88
N ALA A 14 -2.36 -2.97 -3.48
CA ALA A 14 -2.83 -1.78 -2.76
C ALA A 14 -3.88 -2.13 -1.68
N ALA A 15 -4.85 -2.99 -2.02
CA ALA A 15 -5.88 -3.42 -1.08
C ALA A 15 -5.31 -4.27 0.07
N LEU A 16 -4.32 -5.12 -0.21
CA LEU A 16 -3.63 -5.91 0.81
C LEU A 16 -2.83 -5.02 1.75
N LEU A 17 -1.98 -4.15 1.21
CA LEU A 17 -1.15 -3.24 1.99
C LEU A 17 -2.02 -2.30 2.86
N THR A 18 -3.14 -1.80 2.33
CA THR A 18 -4.11 -1.02 3.10
C THR A 18 -4.60 -1.77 4.35
N ARG A 19 -4.89 -3.07 4.23
CA ARG A 19 -5.33 -3.89 5.38
C ARG A 19 -4.20 -4.10 6.38
N LEU A 20 -2.98 -4.38 5.91
CA LEU A 20 -1.80 -4.55 6.77
C LEU A 20 -1.51 -3.29 7.59
N LEU A 21 -1.54 -2.13 6.94
CA LEU A 21 -1.42 -0.84 7.60
C LEU A 21 -2.53 -0.63 8.65
N GLY A 22 -3.77 -1.01 8.31
CA GLY A 22 -4.90 -0.95 9.24
C GLY A 22 -4.74 -1.85 10.46
N TYR A 23 -4.23 -3.07 10.28
CA TYR A 23 -3.95 -3.99 11.38
C TYR A 23 -2.80 -3.52 12.27
N LYS A 24 -1.76 -2.92 11.67
CA LYS A 24 -0.54 -2.52 12.39
C LYS A 24 -0.68 -1.17 13.10
N PHE A 25 -1.40 -0.22 12.49
CA PHE A 25 -1.46 1.17 12.93
C PHE A 25 -2.87 1.64 13.30
N GLY A 26 -3.90 0.82 13.10
CA GLY A 26 -5.29 1.15 13.41
C GLY A 26 -5.98 1.92 12.28
N ALA A 27 -6.94 2.78 12.64
CA ALA A 27 -7.76 3.49 11.67
C ALA A 27 -6.90 4.38 10.76
N LEU A 28 -6.91 4.09 9.45
CA LEU A 28 -6.13 4.85 8.47
C LEU A 28 -6.88 6.11 8.02
N PRO A 29 -6.19 7.27 7.95
CA PRO A 29 -6.73 8.49 7.34
C PRO A 29 -7.16 8.26 5.89
N SER A 30 -8.17 9.00 5.43
CA SER A 30 -8.64 8.98 4.04
C SER A 30 -7.52 9.25 3.04
N ALA A 31 -6.59 10.15 3.38
CA ALA A 31 -5.41 10.46 2.56
C ALA A 31 -4.53 9.24 2.28
N ILE A 32 -4.39 8.32 3.24
CA ILE A 32 -3.61 7.09 3.04
C ILE A 32 -4.32 6.16 2.05
N ARG A 33 -5.65 6.02 2.16
CA ARG A 33 -6.45 5.22 1.22
C ARG A 33 -6.32 5.75 -0.21
N GLN A 34 -6.42 7.07 -0.38
CA GLN A 34 -6.23 7.71 -1.69
C GLN A 34 -4.81 7.53 -2.22
N ARG A 35 -3.79 7.55 -1.35
CA ARG A 35 -2.41 7.27 -1.74
C ARG A 35 -2.24 5.83 -2.23
N MET A 36 -2.87 4.85 -1.59
CA MET A 36 -2.82 3.44 -2.02
C MET A 36 -3.45 3.23 -3.39
N GLU A 37 -4.57 3.91 -3.68
CA GLU A 37 -5.26 3.79 -4.97
C GLU A 37 -4.46 4.34 -6.16
N ASN A 38 -3.60 5.34 -5.91
CA ASN A 38 -2.79 6.01 -6.93
C ASN A 38 -1.34 5.53 -6.98
N ALA A 39 -0.96 4.60 -6.10
CA ALA A 39 0.41 4.13 -5.97
C ALA A 39 0.86 3.32 -7.19
N THR A 40 2.13 3.47 -7.57
CA THR A 40 2.75 2.61 -8.58
C THR A 40 3.06 1.23 -8.02
N SER A 41 3.31 0.25 -8.91
CA SER A 41 3.75 -1.09 -8.48
C SER A 41 5.04 -1.02 -7.67
N GLU A 42 5.95 -0.12 -8.05
CA GLU A 42 7.25 0.06 -7.41
C GLU A 42 7.11 0.66 -6.01
N GLU A 43 6.21 1.63 -5.83
CA GLU A 43 5.90 2.20 -4.51
C GLU A 43 5.27 1.15 -3.58
N LEU A 44 4.30 0.38 -4.09
CA LEU A 44 3.65 -0.69 -3.32
C LEU A 44 4.67 -1.73 -2.85
N ALA A 45 5.56 -2.21 -3.73
CA ALA A 45 6.60 -3.17 -3.38
C ALA A 45 7.57 -2.64 -2.31
N LEU A 46 7.92 -1.36 -2.36
CA LEU A 46 8.78 -0.73 -1.36
C LEU A 46 8.07 -0.65 0.00
N TRP A 47 6.81 -0.24 0.01
CA TRP A 47 6.03 -0.13 1.25
C TRP A 47 5.70 -1.49 1.87
N GLU A 48 5.52 -2.53 1.06
CA GLU A 48 5.38 -3.92 1.52
C GLU A 48 6.59 -4.40 2.33
N GLN A 49 7.80 -4.00 1.96
CA GLN A 49 9.00 -4.34 2.75
C GLN A 49 9.09 -3.51 4.02
N ARG A 50 8.76 -2.21 3.94
CA ARG A 50 8.87 -1.30 5.07
C ARG A 50 7.82 -1.56 6.15
N VAL A 51 6.58 -1.92 5.77
CA VAL A 51 5.50 -2.16 6.74
C VAL A 51 5.84 -3.27 7.75
N LEU A 52 6.73 -4.20 7.38
CA LEU A 52 7.18 -5.28 8.26
C LEU A 52 7.92 -4.76 9.50
N ASN A 53 8.64 -3.64 9.39
CA ASN A 53 9.53 -3.13 10.45
C ASN A 53 9.20 -1.70 10.91
N ALA A 54 8.50 -0.92 10.08
CA ALA A 54 8.19 0.49 10.33
C ALA A 54 7.37 0.68 11.62
N LYS A 55 7.72 1.64 12.46
CA LYS A 55 7.04 1.92 13.74
C LYS A 55 5.83 2.83 13.59
N ASN A 56 5.73 3.56 12.50
CA ASN A 56 4.65 4.50 12.18
C ASN A 56 4.44 4.56 10.66
N LEU A 57 3.41 5.30 10.23
CA LEU A 57 3.07 5.46 8.81
C LEU A 57 4.16 6.22 8.04
N ASP A 58 4.83 7.20 8.65
CA ASP A 58 5.85 8.00 7.97
C ASP A 58 7.05 7.12 7.57
N GLU A 59 7.49 6.20 8.43
CA GLU A 59 8.54 5.22 8.13
C GLU A 59 8.17 4.25 7.00
N VAL A 60 6.87 3.99 6.78
CA VAL A 60 6.44 3.22 5.60
C VAL A 60 6.64 4.04 4.33
N PHE A 61 6.29 5.32 4.39
CA PHE A 61 6.12 6.17 3.22
C PHE A 61 7.30 7.07 2.85
N SER A 62 8.40 6.99 3.60
CA SER A 62 9.61 7.82 3.44
C SER A 62 10.53 7.40 2.28
#